data_AF-A0A7S3BNW5-F1
#
_entry.id   AF-A0A7S3BNW5-F1
#
_cell.length_a   1.000
_cell.length_b   1.000
_cell.length_c   1.000
_cell.angle_alpha   90.00
_cell.angle_beta   90.00
_cell.angle_gamma   90.00
#
_symmetry.space_group_name_H-M   'P 1'
#
loop_
_entity.id
_entity.type
_entity.pdbx_description
1 polymer ?
#
loop_
_entity_poly.entity_id
_entity_poly.type
_entity_poly.pdbx_seq_one_letter_code
_entity_poly.pdbx_strand_id
1 'polypeptide(L)'
;CGAPTRVASGGRRRKCTRESCGRTWYPRTDPVCIMLVTDGDRCLLGRYKASPPGMWTCLAGFVEQAERLETAVAREVLEESGVEADEDSVEIVGSQAWPCGRGGSCE
;
A
#
# COMPACT_ATOMS: atom_id res chain seq x y z
N CYS A 1 15.17 20.19 9.89
CA CYS A 1 15.43 21.54 10.41
C CYS A 1 14.18 22.44 10.45
N GLY A 2 13.01 21.98 9.98
CA GLY A 2 11.76 22.76 10.00
C GLY A 2 11.65 23.89 8.97
N ALA A 3 12.73 24.22 8.27
CA ALA A 3 12.71 25.25 7.23
C ALA A 3 11.87 24.81 6.01
N PRO A 4 11.28 25.77 5.27
CA PRO A 4 10.53 25.48 4.05
C PRO A 4 11.32 24.66 3.03
N THR A 5 10.59 24.04 2.11
CA THR A 5 11.18 23.32 0.99
C THR A 5 10.71 23.92 -0.33
N ARG A 6 11.60 23.94 -1.32
CA ARG A 6 11.29 24.36 -2.70
C ARG A 6 11.25 23.15 -3.63
N VAL A 7 10.39 23.23 -4.65
CA VAL A 7 10.36 22.25 -5.74
C VAL A 7 11.69 22.30 -6.50
N ALA A 8 12.21 21.13 -6.86
CA ALA A 8 13.42 20.99 -7.66
C ALA A 8 13.26 19.84 -8.68
N SER A 9 14.17 19.77 -9.64
CA SER A 9 14.19 18.71 -10.67
C SER A 9 12.86 18.53 -11.40
N GLY A 10 12.25 19.64 -11.83
CA GLY A 10 11.00 19.60 -12.61
C GLY A 10 9.82 18.96 -11.88
N GLY A 11 9.73 19.13 -10.56
CA GLY A 11 8.62 18.58 -9.76
C GLY A 11 8.93 17.28 -9.01
N ARG A 12 10.05 16.61 -9.33
CA ARG A 12 10.31 15.23 -8.87
C ARG A 12 10.94 15.12 -7.48
N ARG A 13 11.25 16.24 -6.83
CA ARG A 13 11.79 16.27 -5.46
C ARG A 13 11.59 17.62 -4.81
N ARG A 14 11.69 17.66 -3.48
CA ARG A 14 11.73 18.88 -2.68
C ARG A 14 13.11 19.05 -2.05
N LYS A 15 13.65 20.26 -2.05
CA LYS A 15 14.94 20.60 -1.42
C LYS A 15 14.73 21.62 -0.30
N CYS A 16 15.37 21.41 0.85
CA CYS A 16 15.38 22.37 1.95
C CYS A 16 15.95 23.71 1.48
N THR A 17 15.30 24.83 1.84
CA THR A 17 15.80 26.17 1.51
C THR A 17 16.97 26.61 2.37
N ARG A 18 17.15 26.00 3.55
CA ARG A 18 18.29 26.27 4.43
C ARG A 18 19.55 25.55 3.92
N GLU A 19 20.53 26.32 3.48
CA GLU A 19 21.78 25.80 2.92
C GLU A 19 22.55 24.88 3.88
N SER A 20 22.63 25.25 5.16
CA SER A 20 23.29 24.42 6.18
C SER A 20 22.61 23.06 6.43
N CYS A 21 21.35 22.91 6.02
CA CYS A 21 20.65 21.61 6.08
C CYS A 21 20.73 20.86 4.75
N GLY A 22 20.45 21.53 3.62
CA GLY A 22 20.61 21.00 2.27
C GLY A 22 19.83 19.74 1.89
N ARG A 23 19.06 19.13 2.82
CA ARG A 23 18.38 17.84 2.64
C ARG A 23 17.36 17.88 1.49
N THR A 24 17.19 16.72 0.86
CA THR A 24 16.29 16.49 -0.29
C THR A 24 15.32 15.37 0.05
N TRP A 25 14.06 15.52 -0.36
CA TRP A 25 12.99 14.53 -0.22
C TRP A 25 12.46 14.13 -1.59
N TYR A 26 12.22 12.84 -1.77
CA TYR A 26 11.59 12.27 -2.95
C TYR A 26 10.10 12.01 -2.68
N PRO A 27 9.28 11.90 -3.74
CA PRO A 27 7.89 11.46 -3.61
C PRO A 27 7.81 10.17 -2.80
N ARG A 28 6.80 10.11 -1.94
CA ARG A 28 6.52 8.93 -1.15
C ARG A 28 5.83 7.88 -2.04
N THR A 29 6.15 6.63 -1.83
CA THR A 29 5.40 5.50 -2.39
C THR A 29 5.06 4.59 -1.24
N ASP A 30 3.77 4.36 -1.02
CA ASP A 30 3.28 3.45 0.01
C ASP A 30 2.91 2.12 -0.65
N PRO A 31 3.65 1.03 -0.38
CA PRO A 31 3.33 -0.29 -0.91
C PRO A 31 2.02 -0.82 -0.32
N VAL A 32 1.19 -1.40 -1.18
CA VAL A 32 -0.09 -2.03 -0.83
C VAL A 32 -0.12 -3.42 -1.49
N CYS A 33 -0.50 -4.43 -0.73
CA CYS A 33 -0.84 -5.74 -1.26
C CYS A 33 -2.35 -5.80 -1.50
N ILE A 34 -2.76 -6.37 -2.63
CA ILE A 34 -4.15 -6.76 -2.90
C ILE A 34 -4.11 -8.23 -3.31
N MET A 35 -4.91 -9.06 -2.66
CA MET A 35 -4.75 -10.52 -2.74
C MET A 35 -6.08 -11.23 -2.94
N LEU A 36 -6.07 -12.19 -3.86
CA LEU A 36 -7.13 -13.17 -4.04
C LEU A 36 -6.74 -14.44 -3.27
N VAL A 37 -7.43 -14.70 -2.16
CA VAL A 37 -7.21 -15.93 -1.38
C VAL A 37 -8.14 -17.02 -1.92
N THR A 38 -7.58 -18.18 -2.24
CA THR A 38 -8.31 -19.30 -2.87
C THR A 38 -8.26 -20.57 -2.01
N ASP A 39 -9.37 -21.32 -2.02
CA ASP A 39 -9.50 -22.66 -1.44
C ASP A 39 -10.27 -23.55 -2.41
N GLY A 40 -9.53 -24.34 -3.21
CA GLY A 40 -10.09 -25.10 -4.33
C GLY A 40 -10.83 -24.21 -5.33
N ASP A 41 -12.13 -24.47 -5.51
CA ASP A 41 -13.00 -23.71 -6.42
C ASP A 41 -13.62 -22.45 -5.79
N ARG A 42 -13.20 -22.09 -4.56
CA ARG A 42 -13.74 -20.95 -3.81
C ARG A 42 -12.68 -19.88 -3.60
N CYS A 43 -13.13 -18.65 -3.39
CA CYS A 43 -12.25 -17.56 -2.98
C CYS A 43 -12.88 -16.74 -1.86
N LEU A 44 -12.01 -16.08 -1.09
CA LEU A 44 -12.40 -15.13 -0.06
C LEU A 44 -12.50 -13.73 -0.67
N LEU A 45 -13.64 -13.09 -0.42
CA LEU A 45 -13.86 -11.69 -0.79
C LEU A 45 -14.33 -10.92 0.44
N GLY A 46 -13.89 -9.67 0.55
CA GLY A 46 -14.30 -8.74 1.58
C GLY A 46 -15.16 -7.60 1.03
N ARG A 47 -15.75 -6.87 1.96
CA ARG A 47 -16.42 -5.58 1.69
C ARG A 47 -16.28 -4.68 2.89
N TYR A 48 -16.18 -3.38 2.66
CA TYR A 48 -16.14 -2.36 3.70
C TYR A 48 -17.42 -1.53 3.69
N LYS A 49 -17.64 -0.74 4.74
CA LYS A 49 -18.89 0.03 4.95
C LYS A 49 -19.28 0.93 3.78
N ALA A 50 -18.28 1.46 3.06
CA ALA A 50 -18.48 2.36 1.92
C ALA A 50 -18.48 1.66 0.55
N SER A 51 -18.38 0.32 0.50
CA SER A 51 -18.53 -0.42 -0.76
C SER A 51 -19.95 -0.27 -1.33
N PRO A 52 -20.11 -0.05 -2.66
CA PRO A 52 -21.42 -0.07 -3.32
C PRO A 52 -22.22 -1.35 -3.03
N PRO A 53 -23.57 -1.30 -3.07
CA PRO A 53 -24.40 -2.48 -2.88
C PRO A 53 -24.04 -3.60 -3.86
N GLY A 54 -23.87 -4.82 -3.35
CA GLY A 54 -23.51 -5.99 -4.13
C GLY A 54 -22.03 -6.10 -4.53
N MET A 55 -21.21 -5.08 -4.24
CA MET A 55 -19.79 -5.11 -4.54
C MET A 55 -19.00 -5.85 -3.46
N TRP A 56 -18.24 -6.85 -3.90
CA TRP A 56 -17.26 -7.58 -3.12
C TRP A 56 -15.93 -7.51 -3.86
N THR A 57 -14.83 -7.48 -3.12
CA THR A 57 -13.49 -7.32 -3.69
C THR A 57 -12.48 -8.16 -2.93
N CYS A 58 -11.31 -8.38 -3.54
CA CYS A 58 -10.13 -8.90 -2.85
C CYS A 58 -9.82 -8.07 -1.60
N LEU A 59 -9.23 -8.72 -0.59
CA LEU A 59 -8.65 -8.03 0.54
C LEU A 59 -7.42 -7.24 0.09
N ALA A 60 -7.15 -6.12 0.76
CA ALA A 60 -6.00 -5.29 0.46
C ALA A 60 -5.54 -4.54 1.70
N GLY A 61 -4.24 -4.36 1.83
CA GLY A 61 -3.62 -3.78 3.00
C GLY A 61 -2.26 -3.19 2.74
N PHE A 62 -1.82 -2.27 3.60
CA PHE A 62 -0.51 -1.65 3.47
C PHE A 62 0.58 -2.61 3.90
N VAL A 63 1.70 -2.60 3.18
CA VAL A 63 2.91 -3.28 3.63
C VAL A 63 3.62 -2.39 4.66
N GLU A 64 3.91 -2.95 5.83
CA GLU A 64 4.60 -2.31 6.93
C GLU A 64 6.10 -2.17 6.68
N GLN A 65 6.77 -1.39 7.52
CA GLN A 65 8.19 -1.18 7.38
C GLN A 65 8.96 -2.47 7.69
N ALA A 66 9.87 -2.85 6.79
CA ALA A 66 10.71 -4.05 6.90
C ALA A 66 9.94 -5.38 6.88
N GLU A 67 8.70 -5.36 6.42
CA GLU A 67 7.88 -6.54 6.17
C GLU A 67 8.09 -7.06 4.72
N ARG A 68 8.02 -8.39 4.55
CA ARG A 68 7.97 -9.04 3.23
C ARG A 68 6.55 -8.94 2.66
N LEU A 69 6.39 -8.94 1.34
CA LEU A 69 5.06 -8.83 0.74
C LEU A 69 4.16 -10.00 1.13
N GLU A 70 4.74 -11.19 1.20
CA GLU A 70 4.07 -12.44 1.58
C GLU A 70 3.60 -12.39 3.03
N THR A 71 4.45 -11.87 3.92
CA THR A 71 4.11 -11.64 5.33
C THR A 71 2.97 -10.61 5.47
N ALA A 72 2.96 -9.55 4.65
CA ALA A 72 1.88 -8.56 4.61
C ALA A 72 0.56 -9.18 4.18
N VAL A 73 0.58 -10.02 3.14
CA VAL A 73 -0.59 -10.75 2.66
C VAL A 73 -1.14 -11.63 3.77
N ALA A 74 -0.31 -12.45 4.43
CA ALA A 74 -0.76 -13.34 5.49
C ALA A 74 -1.33 -12.57 6.69
N ARG A 75 -0.67 -11.49 7.12
CA ARG A 75 -1.12 -10.62 8.22
C ARG A 75 -2.47 -9.98 7.92
N GLU A 76 -2.61 -9.33 6.77
CA GLU A 76 -3.84 -8.61 6.41
C GLU A 76 -5.02 -9.57 6.19
N VAL A 77 -4.80 -10.77 5.64
CA VAL A 77 -5.84 -11.79 5.55
C VAL A 77 -6.31 -12.22 6.94
N LEU A 78 -5.38 -12.44 7.87
CA LEU A 78 -5.71 -12.81 9.25
C LEU A 78 -6.47 -11.70 9.98
N GLU A 79 -6.02 -10.45 9.88
CA GLU A 79 -6.62 -9.30 10.57
C GLU A 79 -8.06 -9.02 10.10
N GLU A 80 -8.30 -9.06 8.78
CA GLU A 80 -9.59 -8.65 8.20
C GLU A 80 -10.61 -9.80 8.12
N SER A 81 -10.17 -11.06 8.12
CA SER A 81 -11.07 -12.21 7.95
C SER A 81 -10.94 -13.32 9.00
N GLY A 82 -9.86 -13.32 9.79
CA GLY A 82 -9.55 -14.40 10.72
C GLY A 82 -9.09 -15.70 10.06
N VAL A 83 -8.77 -15.69 8.76
CA VAL A 83 -8.26 -16.84 8.02
C VAL A 83 -6.74 -16.84 8.03
N GLU A 84 -6.14 -18.01 8.27
CA GLU A 84 -4.69 -18.19 8.15
C GLU A 84 -4.33 -18.50 6.69
N ALA A 85 -3.43 -17.68 6.12
CA ALA A 85 -2.87 -17.90 4.79
C ALA A 85 -1.40 -18.33 4.92
N ASP A 86 -0.98 -19.26 4.07
CA ASP A 86 0.41 -19.72 4.02
C ASP A 86 1.29 -18.73 3.23
N GLU A 87 2.27 -18.13 3.88
CA GLU A 87 3.22 -17.19 3.26
C GLU A 87 3.96 -17.83 2.07
N ASP A 88 4.30 -19.12 2.15
CA ASP A 88 5.06 -19.82 1.10
C ASP A 88 4.22 -20.10 -0.16
N SER A 89 2.90 -19.95 -0.07
CA SER A 89 1.96 -20.12 -1.17
C SER A 89 1.65 -18.84 -1.95
N VAL A 90 2.18 -17.69 -1.50
CA VAL A 90 1.89 -16.39 -2.10
C VAL A 90 2.62 -16.24 -3.43
N GLU A 91 1.85 -16.00 -4.50
CA GLU A 91 2.39 -15.72 -5.84
C GLU A 91 2.09 -14.28 -6.28
N ILE A 92 3.14 -13.58 -6.74
CA ILE A 92 3.00 -12.23 -7.29
C ILE A 92 2.51 -12.33 -8.74
N VAL A 93 1.27 -11.93 -8.97
CA VAL A 93 0.66 -11.90 -10.31
C VAL A 93 1.07 -10.66 -11.11
N GLY A 94 1.29 -9.53 -10.44
CA GLY A 94 1.66 -8.28 -11.10
C GLY A 94 1.69 -7.09 -10.16
N SER A 95 1.90 -5.90 -10.73
CA SER A 95 1.88 -4.63 -10.00
C SER A 95 1.16 -3.55 -10.79
N GLN A 96 0.52 -2.63 -10.09
CA GLN A 96 -0.20 -1.51 -10.67
C GLN A 96 0.04 -0.26 -9.82
N ALA A 97 0.38 0.86 -10.47
CA ALA A 97 0.46 2.14 -9.78
C ALA A 97 -0.97 2.61 -9.43
N TRP A 98 -1.18 2.96 -8.17
CA TRP A 98 -2.45 3.50 -7.69
C TRP A 98 -2.25 4.94 -7.20
N PRO A 99 -2.80 5.96 -7.91
CA PRO A 99 -2.53 7.37 -7.60
C PRO A 99 -3.36 7.92 -6.43
N CYS A 100 -3.90 7.05 -5.56
CA CYS A 100 -4.64 7.46 -4.36
C CYS A 100 -3.91 6.94 -3.13
N GLY A 101 -3.37 7.85 -2.31
CA GLY A 101 -2.70 7.54 -1.05
C GLY A 101 -3.66 7.35 0.12
N ARG A 102 -3.11 7.32 1.34
CA ARG A 102 -3.91 7.23 2.57
C ARG A 102 -4.93 8.38 2.64
N GLY A 103 -6.18 8.07 2.96
CA GLY A 103 -7.26 9.06 3.05
C GLY A 103 -7.88 9.48 1.73
N GLY A 104 -7.53 8.85 0.60
CA GLY A 104 -8.17 9.09 -0.70
C GLY A 104 -7.69 10.33 -1.44
N SER A 105 -6.58 10.95 -1.00
CA SER A 105 -5.92 12.03 -1.72
C SER A 105 -4.82 11.51 -2.65
N CYS A 106 -4.63 12.15 -3.80
CA CYS A 106 -3.34 12.11 -4.48
C CYS A 106 -2.32 12.85 -3.61
N GLU A 107 -1.33 12.14 -3.06
CA GLU A 107 -0.19 12.77 -2.35
C GLU A 107 0.99 13.03 -3.30
#